data_AF-A0A1Y3BLT4-F1
#
_entry.id   AF-A0A1Y3BLT4-F1
#
_cell.length_a   1.000
_cell.length_b   1.000
_cell.length_c   1.000
_cell.angle_alpha   90.00
_cell.angle_beta   90.00
_cell.angle_gamma   90.00
#
_symmetry.space_group_name_H-M   'P 1'
#
loop_
_entity.id
_entity.type
_entity.pdbx_description
1 polymer ?
#
loop_
_entity_poly.entity_id
_entity_poly.type
_entity_poly.pdbx_seq_one_letter_code
_entity_poly.pdbx_strand_id
1 'polypeptide(L)'
;MEFFQCDQITLAKEALLEDIKLARYFIRKDRSIHMDVGSKKHILEVLLNYNPLWLKIALETIFNGRINDHSKNEVRSLVRFLTQHLLSFKEVAKRKNKNITTYFMNEKNVKTAKEYILYHYVLIVHFLDVAKRKRLIDHDPCLFRHKAACKSSRDIIISFSREYITGVGDITKSLRNAGIHLEHIQQPIEEFNFTINILSKDLRCGLRLARILEIIFHRNDILPNLYYPSNNITRKLHNMGIVFEILGQVGIDLNCYGQTTSPRDICVGN
;
A
#
# COMPACT_ATOMS: atom_id res chain seq x y z
N MET A 1 5.68 -16.64 -5.73
CA MET A 1 5.33 -16.60 -7.17
C MET A 1 3.92 -17.16 -7.42
N GLU A 2 3.49 -18.19 -6.67
CA GLU A 2 2.13 -18.77 -6.73
C GLU A 2 0.99 -17.78 -6.44
N PHE A 3 1.19 -16.80 -5.54
CA PHE A 3 0.18 -15.79 -5.22
C PHE A 3 -0.33 -15.00 -6.43
N PHE A 4 0.57 -14.62 -7.34
CA PHE A 4 0.23 -13.83 -8.54
C PHE A 4 -0.45 -14.66 -9.63
N GLN A 5 -0.39 -15.99 -9.51
CA GLN A 5 -0.99 -16.97 -10.41
C GLN A 5 -2.36 -17.44 -9.93
N CYS A 6 -2.83 -16.99 -8.76
CA CYS A 6 -4.18 -17.27 -8.27
C CYS A 6 -5.22 -16.83 -9.32
N ASP A 7 -6.18 -17.71 -9.63
CA ASP A 7 -7.18 -17.54 -10.68
C ASP A 7 -7.86 -16.17 -10.65
N GLN A 8 -8.19 -15.67 -9.46
CA GLN A 8 -8.79 -14.35 -9.29
C GLN A 8 -7.92 -13.21 -9.82
N ILE A 9 -6.62 -13.25 -9.53
CA ILE A 9 -5.67 -12.21 -9.96
C ILE A 9 -5.38 -12.34 -11.46
N THR A 10 -5.39 -13.56 -12.00
CA THR A 10 -5.22 -13.81 -13.43
C THR A 10 -6.41 -13.31 -14.23
N LEU A 11 -7.64 -13.64 -13.82
CA LEU A 11 -8.87 -13.16 -14.45
C LEU A 11 -8.96 -11.62 -14.42
N ALA A 12 -8.62 -11.01 -13.28
CA ALA A 12 -8.62 -9.56 -13.14
C ALA A 12 -7.61 -8.88 -14.09
N LYS A 13 -6.44 -9.48 -14.33
CA LYS A 13 -5.45 -8.98 -15.30
C LYS A 13 -5.95 -9.07 -16.74
N GLU A 14 -6.60 -10.17 -17.10
CA GLU A 14 -7.11 -10.37 -18.44
C GLU A 14 -8.25 -9.39 -18.73
N ALA A 15 -9.20 -9.25 -17.81
CA ALA A 15 -10.29 -8.27 -17.90
C ALA A 15 -9.76 -6.83 -17.98
N LEU A 16 -8.76 -6.46 -17.16
CA LEU A 16 -8.10 -5.16 -17.24
C LEU A 16 -7.47 -4.91 -18.61
N LEU A 17 -6.78 -5.91 -19.16
CA LEU A 17 -6.15 -5.79 -20.48
C LEU A 17 -7.20 -5.62 -21.58
N GLU A 18 -8.32 -6.35 -21.51
CA GLU A 18 -9.43 -6.23 -22.43
C GLU A 18 -10.07 -4.84 -22.37
N ASP A 19 -10.37 -4.33 -21.17
CA ASP A 19 -10.96 -3.01 -20.97
C ASP A 19 -10.10 -1.88 -21.54
N ILE A 20 -8.78 -1.99 -21.38
CA ILE A 20 -7.82 -1.03 -21.95
C ILE A 20 -7.79 -1.13 -23.48
N LYS A 21 -7.79 -2.34 -24.04
CA LYS A 21 -7.81 -2.57 -25.50
C LYS A 21 -9.10 -2.04 -26.16
N LEU A 22 -10.24 -2.24 -25.50
CA LEU A 22 -11.54 -1.71 -25.90
C LEU A 22 -11.70 -0.21 -25.62
N ALA A 23 -10.67 0.43 -25.03
CA ALA A 23 -10.64 1.84 -24.70
C ALA A 23 -11.81 2.31 -23.83
N ARG A 24 -12.27 1.46 -22.89
CA ARG A 24 -13.30 1.85 -21.91
C ARG A 24 -12.86 3.00 -21.01
N TYR A 25 -11.56 3.06 -20.74
CA TYR A 25 -10.87 4.19 -20.12
C TYR A 25 -9.45 4.22 -20.68
N PHE A 26 -8.92 5.41 -20.92
CA PHE A 26 -7.61 5.57 -21.54
C PHE A 26 -6.94 6.85 -21.10
N ILE A 27 -5.63 6.88 -21.29
CA ILE A 27 -4.84 8.06 -20.97
C ILE A 27 -5.13 9.14 -22.01
N ARG A 28 -5.47 10.32 -21.51
CA ARG A 28 -5.74 11.55 -22.25
C ARG A 28 -4.78 11.76 -23.43
N LYS A 29 -5.32 12.14 -24.59
CA LYS A 29 -4.53 12.30 -25.83
C LYS A 29 -3.45 13.37 -25.69
N ASP A 30 -3.80 14.50 -25.07
CA ASP A 30 -2.94 15.66 -24.79
C ASP A 30 -1.83 15.39 -23.75
N ARG A 31 -1.93 14.30 -22.96
CA ARG A 31 -0.91 13.94 -21.97
C ARG A 31 0.16 13.04 -22.59
N SER A 32 1.37 13.57 -22.78
CA SER A 32 2.51 12.84 -23.35
C SER A 32 3.37 12.13 -22.28
N ILE A 33 2.74 11.35 -21.40
CA ILE A 33 3.41 10.73 -20.23
C ILE A 33 4.64 9.86 -20.55
N HIS A 34 4.75 9.39 -21.78
CA HIS A 34 5.85 8.55 -22.29
C HIS A 34 7.11 9.36 -22.56
N MET A 35 7.00 10.69 -22.73
CA MET A 35 8.11 11.63 -22.95
C MET A 35 8.21 12.71 -21.87
N ASP A 36 7.08 13.15 -21.32
CA ASP A 36 7.03 14.24 -20.36
C ASP A 36 7.64 13.86 -19.01
N VAL A 37 8.68 14.61 -18.61
CA VAL A 37 9.42 14.37 -17.36
C VAL A 37 8.56 14.70 -16.15
N GLY A 38 7.69 15.71 -16.23
CA GLY A 38 6.80 16.11 -15.14
C GLY A 38 5.81 14.99 -14.79
N SER A 39 5.14 14.44 -15.81
CA SER A 39 4.22 13.31 -15.67
C SER A 39 4.91 12.08 -15.08
N LYS A 40 6.12 11.75 -15.57
CA LYS A 40 6.91 10.62 -15.04
C LYS A 40 7.26 10.83 -13.58
N LYS A 41 7.73 12.03 -13.22
CA LYS A 41 8.03 12.39 -11.83
C LYS A 41 6.81 12.25 -10.94
N HIS A 42 5.66 12.75 -11.35
CA HIS A 42 4.42 12.63 -10.59
C HIS A 42 4.00 11.16 -10.40
N ILE A 43 4.03 10.34 -11.45
CA ILE A 43 3.72 8.89 -11.34
C ILE A 43 4.63 8.21 -10.32
N LEU A 44 5.93 8.51 -10.35
CA LEU A 44 6.88 7.99 -9.37
C LEU A 44 6.55 8.48 -7.95
N GLU A 45 6.28 9.76 -7.77
CA GLU A 45 5.91 10.34 -6.47
C GLU A 45 4.66 9.69 -5.89
N VAL A 46 3.64 9.44 -6.72
CA VAL A 46 2.43 8.75 -6.27
C VAL A 46 2.76 7.31 -5.85
N LEU A 47 3.48 6.53 -6.65
CA LEU A 47 3.86 5.16 -6.28
C LEU A 47 4.78 5.09 -5.05
N LEU A 48 5.62 6.09 -4.82
CA LEU A 48 6.51 6.17 -3.65
C LEU A 48 5.79 6.53 -2.33
N ASN A 49 4.46 6.70 -2.36
CA ASN A 49 3.64 6.69 -1.14
C ASN A 49 3.60 5.30 -0.49
N TYR A 50 3.75 4.24 -1.28
CA TYR A 50 3.87 2.88 -0.77
C TYR A 50 5.17 2.69 0.02
N ASN A 51 5.12 1.80 0.99
CA ASN A 51 6.28 1.31 1.72
C ASN A 51 7.26 0.64 0.72
N PRO A 52 8.56 0.99 0.76
CA PRO A 52 9.58 0.43 -0.14
C PRO A 52 9.58 -1.09 -0.22
N LEU A 53 9.39 -1.77 0.91
CA LEU A 53 9.43 -3.22 0.99
C LEU A 53 8.27 -3.87 0.23
N TRP A 54 7.05 -3.36 0.42
CA TRP A 54 5.86 -3.80 -0.33
C TRP A 54 6.01 -3.51 -1.82
N LEU A 55 6.45 -2.29 -2.16
CA LEU A 55 6.62 -1.87 -3.56
C LEU A 55 7.68 -2.72 -4.27
N LYS A 56 8.80 -3.06 -3.60
CA LYS A 56 9.83 -3.95 -4.14
C LYS A 56 9.24 -5.30 -4.56
N ILE A 57 8.50 -5.95 -3.66
CA ILE A 57 7.88 -7.25 -3.92
C ILE A 57 6.92 -7.18 -5.12
N ALA A 58 6.11 -6.12 -5.20
CA ALA A 58 5.20 -5.91 -6.32
C ALA A 58 5.94 -5.79 -7.65
N LEU A 59 7.00 -4.97 -7.69
CA LEU A 59 7.78 -4.73 -8.90
C LEU A 59 8.53 -5.98 -9.35
N GLU A 60 9.17 -6.69 -8.43
CA GLU A 60 9.88 -7.93 -8.76
C GLU A 60 8.93 -9.00 -9.29
N THR A 61 7.72 -9.08 -8.72
CA THR A 61 6.69 -10.03 -9.14
C THR A 61 6.09 -9.71 -10.50
N ILE A 62 5.72 -8.44 -10.73
CA ILE A 62 5.02 -8.02 -11.95
C ILE A 62 5.96 -8.00 -13.16
N PHE A 63 7.20 -7.53 -12.98
CA PHE A 63 8.16 -7.41 -14.08
C PHE A 63 9.10 -8.61 -14.20
N ASN A 64 8.98 -9.61 -13.31
CA ASN A 64 9.85 -10.78 -13.23
C ASN A 64 11.35 -10.42 -13.28
N GLY A 65 11.72 -9.36 -12.56
CA GLY A 65 13.09 -8.83 -12.51
C GLY A 65 13.53 -8.60 -11.08
N ARG A 66 14.81 -8.78 -10.76
CA ARG A 66 15.32 -8.57 -9.40
C ARG A 66 15.83 -7.15 -9.20
N ILE A 67 15.49 -6.55 -8.07
CA ILE A 67 16.01 -5.25 -7.63
C ILE A 67 17.21 -5.54 -6.72
N ASN A 68 18.40 -5.59 -7.32
CA ASN A 68 19.64 -5.79 -6.56
C ASN A 68 19.91 -4.60 -5.64
N ASP A 69 19.81 -4.86 -4.34
CA ASP A 69 19.86 -3.85 -3.27
C ASP A 69 21.29 -3.56 -2.80
N HIS A 70 22.25 -3.54 -3.72
CA HIS A 70 23.66 -3.26 -3.36
C HIS A 70 23.88 -1.78 -3.00
N SER A 71 22.88 -0.93 -3.15
CA SER A 71 22.94 0.48 -2.79
C SER A 71 22.44 0.71 -1.37
N LYS A 72 23.11 1.57 -0.60
CA LYS A 72 22.62 2.06 0.72
C LYS A 72 21.27 2.82 0.67
N ASN A 73 20.62 2.93 -0.50
CA ASN A 73 19.40 3.71 -0.70
C ASN A 73 18.37 2.93 -1.55
N GLU A 74 17.54 2.16 -0.85
CA GLU A 74 16.46 1.34 -1.42
C GLU A 74 15.51 2.16 -2.31
N VAL A 75 15.13 3.37 -1.89
CA VAL A 75 14.24 4.26 -2.66
C VAL A 75 14.83 4.61 -4.02
N ARG A 76 16.14 4.86 -4.10
CA ARG A 76 16.83 5.15 -5.37
C ARG A 76 16.78 3.95 -6.31
N SER A 77 16.92 2.74 -5.79
CA SER A 77 16.84 1.51 -6.57
C SER A 77 15.43 1.26 -7.11
N LEU A 78 14.40 1.51 -6.30
CA LEU A 78 12.99 1.46 -6.74
C LEU A 78 12.69 2.49 -7.84
N VAL A 79 13.12 3.73 -7.67
CA VAL A 79 12.95 4.80 -8.69
C VAL A 79 13.62 4.41 -10.00
N ARG A 80 14.86 3.89 -9.93
CA ARG A 80 15.58 3.44 -11.11
C ARG A 80 14.85 2.31 -11.82
N PHE A 81 14.38 1.31 -11.07
CA PHE A 81 13.64 0.18 -11.60
C PHE A 81 12.33 0.61 -12.27
N LEU A 82 11.49 1.40 -11.58
CA LEU A 82 10.26 1.95 -12.16
C LEU A 82 10.55 2.78 -13.42
N THR A 83 11.59 3.61 -13.39
CA THR A 83 11.95 4.42 -14.56
C THR A 83 12.32 3.53 -15.75
N GLN A 84 13.09 2.46 -15.51
CA GLN A 84 13.56 1.56 -16.57
C GLN A 84 12.46 0.65 -17.12
N HIS A 85 11.61 0.10 -16.25
CA HIS A 85 10.64 -0.94 -16.61
C HIS A 85 9.23 -0.40 -16.89
N LEU A 86 8.80 0.68 -16.22
CA LEU A 86 7.46 1.25 -16.40
C LEU A 86 7.46 2.47 -17.33
N LEU A 87 8.45 3.37 -17.19
CA LEU A 87 8.40 4.72 -17.79
C LEU A 87 9.41 4.97 -18.93
N SER A 88 10.27 4.01 -19.24
CA SER A 88 11.29 4.11 -20.29
C SER A 88 11.01 3.14 -21.41
N PHE A 89 11.01 3.66 -22.63
CA PHE A 89 10.83 2.87 -23.86
C PHE A 89 12.09 2.85 -24.73
N LYS A 90 13.26 3.21 -24.15
CA LYS A 90 14.54 3.28 -24.87
C LYS A 90 14.91 1.94 -25.51
N GLU A 91 14.81 0.85 -24.76
CA GLU A 91 15.12 -0.49 -25.26
C GLU A 91 14.12 -0.93 -26.35
N VAL A 92 12.85 -0.60 -26.19
CA VAL A 92 11.81 -0.90 -27.19
C VAL A 92 12.06 -0.14 -28.50
N ALA A 93 12.45 1.13 -28.42
CA ALA A 93 12.81 1.93 -29.58
C ALA A 93 14.07 1.39 -30.27
N LYS A 94 15.11 1.04 -29.48
CA LYS A 94 16.37 0.48 -29.98
C LYS A 94 16.15 -0.84 -30.72
N ARG A 95 15.30 -1.74 -30.22
CA ARG A 95 14.92 -3.00 -30.92
C ARG A 95 14.26 -2.77 -32.28
N LYS A 96 13.61 -1.62 -32.47
CA LYS A 96 13.04 -1.21 -33.76
C LYS A 96 14.00 -0.35 -34.60
N ASN A 97 15.29 -0.30 -34.25
CA ASN A 97 16.31 0.54 -34.88
C ASN A 97 15.91 2.02 -34.99
N LYS A 98 15.24 2.54 -33.94
CA LYS A 98 14.79 3.94 -33.87
C LYS A 98 15.27 4.62 -32.60
N ASN A 99 15.52 5.91 -32.71
CA ASN A 99 15.69 6.79 -31.56
C ASN A 99 14.33 6.99 -30.87
N ILE A 100 14.34 7.37 -29.59
CA ILE A 100 13.09 7.51 -28.80
C ILE A 100 12.12 8.53 -29.42
N THR A 101 12.64 9.63 -29.96
CA THR A 101 11.85 10.69 -30.61
C THR A 101 11.17 10.17 -31.88
N THR A 102 11.92 9.54 -32.78
CA THR A 102 11.41 8.94 -34.02
C THR A 102 10.46 7.78 -33.75
N TYR A 103 10.68 7.02 -32.67
CA TYR A 103 9.78 5.96 -32.25
C TYR A 103 8.38 6.49 -31.93
N PHE A 104 8.30 7.63 -31.23
CA PHE A 104 7.03 8.25 -30.83
C PHE A 104 6.38 9.17 -31.87
N MET A 105 7.01 9.39 -33.03
CA MET A 105 6.32 10.01 -34.18
C MET A 105 5.16 9.14 -34.70
N ASN A 106 5.19 7.83 -34.43
CA ASN A 106 4.10 6.92 -34.77
C ASN A 106 3.04 6.90 -33.65
N GLU A 107 1.83 7.36 -33.95
CA GLU A 107 0.72 7.38 -33.00
C GLU A 107 0.38 6.00 -32.42
N LYS A 108 0.58 4.91 -33.18
CA LYS A 108 0.38 3.54 -32.67
C LYS A 108 1.35 3.23 -31.53
N ASN A 109 2.62 3.63 -31.66
CA ASN A 109 3.61 3.42 -30.60
C ASN A 109 3.29 4.28 -29.36
N VAL A 110 2.77 5.51 -29.56
CA VAL A 110 2.30 6.37 -28.46
C VAL A 110 1.13 5.72 -27.73
N LYS A 111 0.14 5.21 -28.48
CA LYS A 111 -1.00 4.48 -27.92
C LYS A 111 -0.54 3.28 -27.10
N THR A 112 0.30 2.41 -27.67
CA THR A 112 0.84 1.23 -26.96
C THR A 112 1.60 1.61 -25.69
N ALA A 113 2.39 2.68 -25.70
CA ALA A 113 3.10 3.13 -24.51
C ALA A 113 2.15 3.62 -23.40
N LYS A 114 1.07 4.33 -23.77
CA LYS A 114 0.04 4.78 -22.81
C LYS A 114 -0.72 3.59 -22.21
N GLU A 115 -1.14 2.64 -23.03
CA GLU A 115 -1.80 1.40 -22.59
C GLU A 115 -0.89 0.60 -21.66
N TYR A 116 0.40 0.47 -22.01
CA TYR A 116 1.40 -0.20 -21.19
C TYR A 116 1.53 0.42 -19.80
N ILE A 117 1.67 1.76 -19.72
CA ILE A 117 1.79 2.46 -18.44
C ILE A 117 0.52 2.30 -17.61
N LEU A 118 -0.66 2.50 -18.22
CA LEU A 118 -1.95 2.35 -17.54
C LEU A 118 -2.11 0.95 -16.95
N TYR A 119 -1.89 -0.08 -17.77
CA TYR A 119 -2.02 -1.46 -17.36
C TYR A 119 -1.13 -1.79 -16.16
N HIS A 120 0.17 -1.50 -16.26
CA HIS A 120 1.11 -1.83 -15.20
C HIS A 120 0.89 -0.98 -13.95
N TYR A 121 0.50 0.29 -14.09
CA TYR A 121 0.19 1.15 -12.94
C TYR A 121 -0.98 0.57 -12.13
N VAL A 122 -2.10 0.24 -12.78
CA VAL A 122 -3.26 -0.37 -12.12
C VAL A 122 -2.90 -1.73 -11.53
N LEU A 123 -2.11 -2.53 -12.24
CA LEU A 123 -1.70 -3.85 -11.79
C LEU A 123 -0.82 -3.80 -10.52
N ILE A 124 0.11 -2.83 -10.43
CA ILE A 124 0.92 -2.59 -9.23
C ILE A 124 0.00 -2.26 -8.04
N VAL A 125 -0.95 -1.34 -8.23
CA VAL A 125 -1.87 -0.91 -7.17
C VAL A 125 -2.76 -2.08 -6.70
N HIS A 126 -3.33 -2.83 -7.64
CA HIS A 126 -4.15 -3.99 -7.32
C HIS A 126 -3.36 -5.08 -6.59
N PHE A 127 -2.14 -5.38 -7.06
CA PHE A 127 -1.27 -6.37 -6.42
C PHE A 127 -1.00 -5.99 -4.96
N LEU A 128 -0.61 -4.74 -4.71
CA LEU A 128 -0.29 -4.23 -3.38
C LEU A 128 -1.49 -4.29 -2.44
N ASP A 129 -2.68 -3.93 -2.94
CA ASP A 129 -3.94 -4.01 -2.19
C ASP A 129 -4.24 -5.44 -1.73
N VAL A 130 -4.20 -6.40 -2.66
CA VAL A 130 -4.49 -7.80 -2.37
C VAL A 130 -3.41 -8.41 -1.48
N ALA A 131 -2.13 -8.09 -1.73
CA ALA A 131 -1.01 -8.60 -0.95
C ALA A 131 -1.05 -8.15 0.51
N LYS A 132 -1.42 -6.89 0.77
CA LYS A 132 -1.63 -6.38 2.13
C LYS A 132 -2.81 -7.06 2.81
N ARG A 133 -3.96 -7.17 2.14
CA ARG A 133 -5.16 -7.83 2.72
C ARG A 133 -4.95 -9.30 3.03
N LYS A 134 -4.20 -10.01 2.17
CA LYS A 134 -3.82 -11.41 2.38
C LYS A 134 -2.60 -11.59 3.30
N ARG A 135 -2.05 -10.49 3.84
CA ARG A 135 -0.90 -10.50 4.76
C ARG A 135 0.25 -11.35 4.26
N LEU A 136 0.68 -11.08 3.03
CA LEU A 136 1.77 -11.82 2.38
C LEU A 136 3.10 -11.75 3.16
N ILE A 137 3.22 -10.83 4.12
CA ILE A 137 4.40 -10.62 4.95
C ILE A 137 4.00 -10.83 6.40
N ASP A 138 4.67 -11.74 7.10
CA ASP A 138 4.30 -12.17 8.46
C ASP A 138 4.21 -11.04 9.48
N HIS A 139 5.20 -10.14 9.48
CA HIS A 139 5.22 -8.98 10.39
C HIS A 139 4.31 -7.82 9.92
N ASP A 140 3.68 -7.99 8.76
CA ASP A 140 2.63 -7.15 8.16
C ASP A 140 2.84 -5.63 8.32
N PRO A 141 3.93 -5.05 7.77
CA PRO A 141 4.19 -3.63 7.91
C PRO A 141 3.11 -2.80 7.20
N CYS A 142 2.97 -1.52 7.58
CA CYS A 142 2.10 -0.57 6.89
C CYS A 142 2.33 -0.58 5.37
N LEU A 143 1.25 -0.56 4.59
CA LEU A 143 1.31 -0.54 3.13
C LEU A 143 1.80 0.82 2.61
N PHE A 144 1.38 1.90 3.27
CA PHE A 144 1.78 3.26 2.97
C PHE A 144 2.77 3.78 4.01
N ARG A 145 3.68 4.65 3.57
CA ARG A 145 4.64 5.31 4.45
C ARG A 145 3.91 6.27 5.40
N HIS A 146 4.50 6.53 6.56
CA HIS A 146 3.92 7.42 7.56
C HIS A 146 3.61 8.83 7.00
N LYS A 147 4.54 9.39 6.21
CA LYS A 147 4.38 10.72 5.58
C LYS A 147 3.77 10.67 4.16
N ALA A 148 3.14 9.57 3.79
CA ALA A 148 2.44 9.46 2.50
C ALA A 148 1.23 10.39 2.45
N ALA A 149 0.98 11.00 1.29
CA ALA A 149 -0.22 11.78 1.02
C ALA A 149 -1.45 10.88 0.79
N CYS A 150 -1.25 9.68 0.22
CA CYS A 150 -2.31 8.69 0.02
C CYS A 150 -2.24 7.60 1.09
N LYS A 151 -3.41 7.20 1.63
CA LYS A 151 -3.55 6.16 2.66
C LYS A 151 -4.50 5.03 2.25
N SER A 152 -4.96 5.02 1.00
CA SER A 152 -5.73 3.92 0.43
C SER A 152 -5.32 3.64 -1.01
N SER A 153 -5.45 2.39 -1.45
CA SER A 153 -5.19 2.00 -2.84
C SER A 153 -6.15 2.72 -3.81
N ARG A 154 -7.37 3.00 -3.32
CA ARG A 154 -8.37 3.77 -4.05
C ARG A 154 -7.90 5.20 -4.32
N ASP A 155 -7.31 5.87 -3.32
CA ASP A 155 -6.80 7.24 -3.48
C ASP A 155 -5.65 7.32 -4.48
N ILE A 156 -4.77 6.31 -4.52
CA ILE A 156 -3.68 6.22 -5.50
C ILE A 156 -4.23 6.18 -6.94
N ILE A 157 -5.30 5.41 -7.17
CA ILE A 157 -5.95 5.32 -8.49
C ILE A 157 -6.72 6.59 -8.82
N ILE A 158 -7.43 7.18 -7.85
CA ILE A 158 -8.16 8.43 -8.06
C ILE A 158 -7.18 9.57 -8.38
N SER A 159 -6.06 9.67 -7.66
CA SER A 159 -5.01 10.67 -7.89
C SER A 159 -4.48 10.59 -9.32
N PHE A 160 -4.14 9.37 -9.78
CA PHE A 160 -3.70 9.13 -11.15
C PHE A 160 -4.79 9.41 -12.19
N SER A 161 -6.03 8.99 -11.90
CA SER A 161 -7.17 9.15 -12.82
C SER A 161 -7.47 10.62 -13.10
N ARG A 162 -7.45 11.47 -12.05
CA ARG A 162 -7.72 12.91 -12.17
C ARG A 162 -6.78 13.61 -13.15
N GLU A 163 -5.51 13.23 -13.19
CA GLU A 163 -4.51 13.88 -14.02
C GLU A 163 -4.42 13.32 -15.45
N TYR A 164 -4.60 12.00 -15.58
CA TYR A 164 -4.22 11.29 -16.80
C TYR A 164 -5.36 10.58 -17.52
N ILE A 165 -6.46 10.22 -16.86
CA ILE A 165 -7.48 9.35 -17.45
C ILE A 165 -8.68 10.14 -17.98
N THR A 166 -9.26 9.64 -19.06
CA THR A 166 -10.53 10.08 -19.62
C THR A 166 -11.34 8.88 -20.12
N GLY A 167 -12.59 9.11 -20.55
CA GLY A 167 -13.51 8.07 -21.01
C GLY A 167 -14.36 7.43 -19.92
N VAL A 168 -14.09 7.73 -18.64
CA VAL A 168 -14.84 7.21 -17.49
C VAL A 168 -15.03 8.30 -16.44
N GLY A 169 -16.20 8.34 -15.81
CA GLY A 169 -16.46 9.21 -14.66
C GLY A 169 -15.77 8.71 -13.39
N ASP A 170 -16.15 7.52 -12.92
CA ASP A 170 -15.52 6.86 -11.76
C ASP A 170 -14.78 5.60 -12.20
N ILE A 171 -13.46 5.72 -12.38
CA ILE A 171 -12.58 4.60 -12.76
C ILE A 171 -12.68 3.43 -11.76
N THR A 172 -12.95 3.69 -10.49
CA THR A 172 -12.98 2.63 -9.48
C THR A 172 -14.17 1.69 -9.68
N LYS A 173 -15.27 2.18 -10.26
CA LYS A 173 -16.42 1.35 -10.66
C LYS A 173 -16.07 0.47 -11.86
N SER A 174 -15.41 1.04 -12.87
CA SER A 174 -14.96 0.25 -14.03
C SER A 174 -13.96 -0.84 -13.63
N LEU A 175 -12.99 -0.52 -12.77
CA LEU A 175 -12.04 -1.50 -12.26
C LEU A 175 -12.74 -2.62 -11.47
N ARG A 176 -13.77 -2.30 -10.68
CA ARG A 176 -14.58 -3.30 -9.98
C ARG A 176 -15.25 -4.27 -10.94
N ASN A 177 -15.76 -3.79 -12.07
CA ASN A 177 -16.37 -4.65 -13.09
C ASN A 177 -15.35 -5.62 -13.72
N ALA A 178 -14.07 -5.22 -13.76
CA ALA A 178 -12.95 -6.07 -14.16
C ALA A 178 -12.41 -6.97 -13.01
N GLY A 179 -13.10 -7.06 -11.87
CA GLY A 179 -12.67 -7.86 -10.72
C GLY A 179 -11.54 -7.22 -9.88
N ILE A 180 -11.21 -5.94 -10.14
CA ILE A 180 -10.18 -5.21 -9.38
C ILE A 180 -10.86 -4.46 -8.24
N HIS A 181 -10.84 -5.08 -7.06
CA HIS A 181 -11.31 -4.51 -5.81
C HIS A 181 -10.15 -3.85 -5.05
N LEU A 182 -10.28 -2.54 -4.79
CA LEU A 182 -9.32 -1.72 -4.05
C LEU A 182 -9.93 -1.38 -2.70
N GLU A 183 -9.61 -2.20 -1.70
CA GLU A 183 -10.31 -2.20 -0.41
C GLU A 183 -9.41 -1.79 0.75
N HIS A 184 -8.09 -1.82 0.58
CA HIS A 184 -7.18 -1.48 1.66
C HIS A 184 -7.19 0.02 1.96
N ILE A 185 -7.46 0.34 3.21
CA ILE A 185 -7.38 1.69 3.80
C ILE A 185 -6.53 1.57 5.07
N GLN A 186 -5.38 2.23 5.07
CA GLN A 186 -4.47 2.25 6.22
C GLN A 186 -5.02 3.15 7.31
N GLN A 187 -5.24 2.58 8.49
CA GLN A 187 -5.77 3.28 9.64
C GLN A 187 -4.65 4.04 10.37
N PRO A 188 -4.95 5.22 10.96
CA PRO A 188 -3.95 5.99 11.71
C PRO A 188 -3.30 5.22 12.87
N ILE A 189 -4.03 4.27 13.48
CA ILE A 189 -3.52 3.44 14.58
C ILE A 189 -2.42 2.47 14.12
N GLU A 190 -2.44 2.02 12.85
CA GLU A 190 -1.42 1.12 12.29
C GLU A 190 -0.05 1.83 12.16
N GLU A 191 -0.06 3.16 12.07
CA GLU A 191 1.13 4.00 11.96
C GLU A 191 1.72 4.40 13.31
N PHE A 192 1.07 4.00 14.41
CA PHE A 192 1.54 4.31 15.74
C PHE A 192 2.91 3.67 16.01
N ASN A 193 3.80 4.42 16.68
CA ASN A 193 5.10 3.88 17.07
C ASN A 193 4.97 2.97 18.30
N PHE A 194 4.93 1.66 18.06
CA PHE A 194 4.83 0.63 19.09
C PHE A 194 6.13 0.38 19.88
N THR A 195 7.25 1.03 19.56
CA THR A 195 8.48 0.92 20.37
C THR A 195 8.25 1.45 21.78
N ILE A 196 8.73 0.70 22.78
CA ILE A 196 8.72 1.06 24.20
C ILE A 196 10.10 1.59 24.56
N ASN A 197 10.16 2.83 25.04
CA ASN A 197 11.39 3.44 25.57
C ASN A 197 11.35 3.50 27.09
N ILE A 198 10.22 3.94 27.65
CA ILE A 198 10.01 4.06 29.10
C ILE A 198 8.74 3.31 29.45
N LEU A 199 8.90 2.12 30.03
CA LEU A 199 7.80 1.20 30.35
C LEU A 199 6.67 1.90 31.12
N SER A 200 7.02 2.66 32.16
CA SER A 200 6.06 3.35 33.03
C SER A 200 5.28 4.47 32.35
N LYS A 201 5.69 4.93 31.16
CA LYS A 201 5.01 6.00 30.39
C LYS A 201 4.33 5.47 29.14
N ASP A 202 4.99 4.57 28.42
CA ASP A 202 4.60 4.15 27.08
C ASP A 202 3.43 3.18 27.06
N LEU A 203 3.19 2.44 28.14
CA LEU A 203 2.08 1.49 28.26
C LEU A 203 0.75 2.15 28.62
N ARG A 204 0.77 3.37 29.18
CA ARG A 204 -0.41 4.05 29.76
C ARG A 204 -1.58 4.27 28.79
N CYS A 205 -1.31 4.26 27.49
CA CYS A 205 -2.32 4.49 26.46
C CYS A 205 -3.06 3.22 26.01
N GLY A 206 -2.66 2.04 26.51
CA GLY A 206 -3.25 0.74 26.17
C GLY A 206 -2.87 0.21 24.78
N LEU A 207 -2.45 1.07 23.84
CA LEU A 207 -2.14 0.68 22.45
C LEU A 207 -0.98 -0.33 22.36
N ARG A 208 0.12 -0.07 23.09
CA ARG A 208 1.30 -0.97 23.08
C ARG A 208 1.01 -2.29 23.78
N LEU A 209 0.25 -2.27 24.86
CA LEU A 209 -0.20 -3.49 25.54
C LEU A 209 -1.07 -4.33 24.62
N ALA A 210 -2.08 -3.73 23.99
CA ALA A 210 -2.91 -4.42 23.02
C ALA A 210 -2.10 -5.03 21.87
N ARG A 211 -1.10 -4.31 21.35
CA ARG A 211 -0.20 -4.86 20.32
C ARG A 211 0.60 -6.06 20.83
N ILE A 212 1.07 -6.03 22.07
CA ILE A 212 1.73 -7.19 22.70
C ILE A 212 0.75 -8.37 22.77
N LEU A 213 -0.49 -8.14 23.21
CA LEU A 213 -1.52 -9.19 23.28
C LEU A 213 -1.86 -9.77 21.91
N GLU A 214 -1.96 -8.94 20.87
CA GLU A 214 -2.16 -9.40 19.48
C GLU A 214 -1.03 -10.33 19.04
N ILE A 215 0.22 -9.98 19.35
CA ILE A 215 1.38 -10.79 18.98
C ILE A 215 1.40 -12.11 19.77
N ILE A 216 1.22 -12.06 21.09
CA ILE A 216 1.27 -13.24 21.97
C ILE A 216 0.14 -14.23 21.63
N PHE A 217 -1.07 -13.72 21.38
CA PHE A 217 -2.24 -14.56 21.13
C PHE A 217 -2.51 -14.81 19.64
N HIS A 218 -1.64 -14.36 18.75
CA HIS A 218 -1.82 -14.43 17.29
C HIS A 218 -3.17 -13.84 16.81
N ARG A 219 -3.59 -12.74 17.44
CA ARG A 219 -4.84 -12.01 17.21
C ARG A 219 -4.61 -10.72 16.45
N ASN A 220 -5.66 -10.18 15.83
CA ASN A 220 -5.58 -8.97 15.00
C ASN A 220 -6.82 -8.07 15.10
N ASP A 221 -7.70 -8.43 16.03
CA ASP A 221 -9.01 -7.83 16.25
C ASP A 221 -8.98 -6.86 17.44
N ILE A 222 -7.84 -6.68 18.12
CA ILE A 222 -7.75 -5.85 19.32
C ILE A 222 -7.55 -4.38 18.95
N LEU A 223 -6.52 -4.07 18.16
CA LEU A 223 -6.20 -2.70 17.76
C LEU A 223 -7.38 -1.97 17.09
N PRO A 224 -8.15 -2.59 16.17
CA PRO A 224 -9.30 -1.93 15.54
C PRO A 224 -10.37 -1.43 16.52
N ASN A 225 -10.44 -2.02 17.71
CA ASN A 225 -11.40 -1.63 18.75
C ASN A 225 -10.89 -0.52 19.68
N LEU A 226 -9.64 -0.08 19.52
CA LEU A 226 -9.05 0.94 20.37
C LEU A 226 -9.23 2.35 19.80
N TYR A 227 -9.33 3.30 20.71
CA TYR A 227 -9.31 4.70 20.36
C TYR A 227 -7.89 5.21 20.08
N TYR A 228 -7.74 5.82 18.89
CA TYR A 228 -6.56 6.56 18.48
C TYR A 228 -6.93 7.92 17.84
N PRO A 229 -6.26 9.04 18.18
CA PRO A 229 -5.17 9.20 19.15
C PRO A 229 -5.63 9.08 20.62
N SER A 230 -4.92 8.33 21.46
CA SER A 230 -5.29 8.13 22.88
C SER A 230 -4.74 9.25 23.79
N ASN A 231 -5.19 10.48 23.55
CA ASN A 231 -4.66 11.69 24.19
C ASN A 231 -5.36 12.06 25.51
N ASN A 232 -6.63 11.70 25.69
CA ASN A 232 -7.39 12.00 26.91
C ASN A 232 -7.52 10.78 27.84
N ILE A 233 -7.79 11.02 29.12
CA ILE A 233 -7.89 9.94 30.12
C ILE A 233 -9.02 8.96 29.82
N THR A 234 -10.15 9.44 29.30
CA THR A 234 -11.31 8.61 28.96
C THR A 234 -10.99 7.57 27.87
N ARG A 235 -10.29 7.97 26.80
CA ARG A 235 -9.87 7.06 25.72
C ARG A 235 -8.79 6.09 26.20
N LYS A 236 -7.87 6.54 27.08
CA LYS A 236 -6.88 5.66 27.71
C LYS A 236 -7.55 4.60 28.58
N LEU A 237 -8.51 4.99 29.42
CA LEU A 237 -9.28 4.07 30.27
C LEU A 237 -10.09 3.08 29.45
N HIS A 238 -10.74 3.51 28.37
CA HIS A 238 -11.44 2.60 27.46
C HIS A 238 -10.47 1.59 26.85
N ASN A 239 -9.35 2.06 26.29
CA ASN A 239 -8.35 1.18 25.68
C ASN A 239 -7.80 0.17 26.69
N MET A 240 -7.50 0.64 27.91
CA MET A 240 -7.00 -0.20 28.99
C MET A 240 -8.07 -1.18 29.49
N GLY A 241 -9.34 -0.78 29.49
CA GLY A 241 -10.46 -1.67 29.80
C GLY A 241 -10.52 -2.86 28.84
N ILE A 242 -10.39 -2.63 27.53
CA ILE A 242 -10.32 -3.71 26.52
C ILE A 242 -9.12 -4.62 26.78
N VAL A 243 -7.94 -4.06 27.08
CA VAL A 243 -6.74 -4.85 27.41
C VAL A 243 -7.00 -5.74 28.62
N PHE A 244 -7.59 -5.21 29.69
CA PHE A 244 -7.87 -5.96 30.92
C PHE A 244 -8.94 -7.02 30.73
N GLU A 245 -9.97 -6.74 29.94
CA GLU A 245 -11.00 -7.73 29.58
C GLU A 245 -10.38 -8.94 28.88
N ILE A 246 -9.49 -8.70 27.92
CA ILE A 246 -8.80 -9.77 27.18
C ILE A 246 -7.87 -10.57 28.10
N LEU A 247 -7.12 -9.90 28.97
CA LEU A 247 -6.27 -10.57 29.97
C LEU A 247 -7.10 -11.49 30.88
N GLY A 248 -8.27 -11.01 31.33
CA GLY A 248 -9.21 -11.80 32.13
C GLY A 248 -9.78 -13.00 31.37
N GLN A 249 -10.15 -12.83 30.10
CA GLN A 249 -10.64 -13.93 29.23
C GLN A 249 -9.59 -15.03 29.04
N VAL A 250 -8.31 -14.69 29.04
CA VAL A 250 -7.19 -15.65 28.92
C VAL A 250 -6.77 -16.23 30.28
N GLY A 251 -7.39 -15.80 31.38
CA GLY A 251 -7.12 -16.31 32.73
C GLY A 251 -5.84 -15.76 33.35
N ILE A 252 -5.37 -14.58 32.89
CA ILE A 252 -4.23 -13.90 33.52
C ILE A 252 -4.74 -13.16 34.76
N ASP A 253 -4.32 -13.62 35.94
CA ASP A 253 -4.61 -12.95 37.20
C ASP A 253 -3.77 -11.68 37.35
N LEU A 254 -4.45 -10.55 37.55
CA LEU A 254 -3.83 -9.23 37.73
C LEU A 254 -3.70 -8.85 39.23
N ASN A 255 -3.96 -9.80 40.13
CA ASN A 255 -3.64 -9.68 41.54
C ASN A 255 -2.16 -10.00 41.76
N CYS A 256 -1.37 -8.97 42.06
CA CYS A 256 0.03 -9.14 42.45
C CYS A 256 0.15 -8.82 43.95
N TYR A 257 0.62 -9.78 44.74
CA TYR A 257 0.89 -9.59 46.18
C TYR A 257 -0.30 -9.04 46.99
N GLY A 258 -1.54 -9.42 46.63
CA GLY A 258 -2.76 -8.97 47.30
C GLY A 258 -3.28 -7.60 46.85
N GLN A 259 -2.67 -6.98 45.84
CA GLN A 259 -3.17 -5.77 45.19
C GLN A 259 -3.72 -6.09 43.81
N THR A 260 -4.99 -5.76 43.58
CA THR A 260 -5.62 -5.81 42.25
C THR A 260 -5.23 -4.57 41.48
N THR A 261 -4.47 -4.74 40.41
CA THR A 261 -4.19 -3.62 39.49
C THR A 261 -5.48 -3.29 38.73
N SER A 262 -5.87 -2.02 38.65
CA SER A 262 -7.01 -1.58 37.83
C SER A 262 -6.54 -0.89 36.54
N PRO A 263 -7.39 -0.78 35.50
CA PRO A 263 -7.08 0.00 34.30
C PRO A 263 -6.67 1.45 34.61
N ARG A 264 -7.22 2.02 35.68
CA ARG A 264 -6.92 3.39 36.11
C ARG A 264 -5.51 3.53 36.65
N ASP A 265 -5.03 2.54 37.39
CA ASP A 265 -3.69 2.56 37.99
C ASP A 265 -2.61 2.63 36.90
N ILE A 266 -2.74 1.82 35.85
CA ILE A 266 -1.84 1.88 34.69
C ILE A 266 -1.96 3.21 33.94
N CYS A 267 -3.18 3.74 33.75
CA CYS A 267 -3.37 5.00 33.02
C CYS A 267 -2.74 6.20 33.72
N VAL A 268 -2.81 6.25 35.06
CA VAL A 268 -2.26 7.33 35.89
C VAL A 268 -0.77 7.09 36.17
N GLY A 269 -0.32 5.84 36.11
CA GLY A 269 1.06 5.43 36.37
C GLY A 269 1.36 5.33 37.86
N ASN A 270 0.39 4.83 38.63
CA ASN A 270 0.56 4.45 40.02
C ASN A 270 1.35 3.13 40.13
#